data_AF-A0A939ZIS4-F1
#
_entry.id   AF-A0A939ZIS4-F1
#
_cell.length_a   1.000
_cell.length_b   1.000
_cell.length_c   1.000
_cell.angle_alpha   90.00
_cell.angle_beta   90.00
_cell.angle_gamma   90.00
#
_symmetry.space_group_name_H-M   'P 1'
#
loop_
_entity.id
_entity.type
_entity.pdbx_description
1 polymer ?
#
loop_
_entity_poly.entity_id
_entity_poly.type
_entity_poly.pdbx_seq_one_letter_code
_entity_poly.pdbx_strand_id
1 'polypeptide(L)'
;MYMVSLLTVVLCLMAASIEDMLTHKVADFIWWICAPACLLILPFSQTPPGFWDFFECLFAIFIQEHIMCRFYGRADSHAFSCCAAFLIFFGTGLEGHILHMIFSLIFLSVHQLIRHNIGNRGKLISPVPFIPYISIAFVITVFTVIR
;
A
#
# COMPACT_ATOMS: atom_id res chain seq x y z
N MET A 1 -4.48 -4.61 20.13
CA MET A 1 -3.99 -3.35 19.52
C MET A 1 -3.53 -3.50 18.08
N TYR A 2 -2.96 -4.64 17.66
CA TYR A 2 -2.75 -4.92 16.22
C TYR A 2 -4.03 -4.81 15.37
N MET A 3 -5.18 -5.26 15.89
CA MET A 3 -6.48 -5.09 15.21
C MET A 3 -6.88 -3.62 15.07
N VAL A 4 -6.47 -2.75 16.00
CA VAL A 4 -6.75 -1.31 15.93
C VAL A 4 -5.92 -0.69 14.80
N SER A 5 -4.61 -0.94 14.77
CA SER A 5 -3.76 -0.46 13.68
C SER A 5 -4.18 -1.02 12.32
N LEU A 6 -4.53 -2.31 12.23
CA LEU A 6 -5.04 -2.92 11.00
C LEU A 6 -6.34 -2.24 10.56
N LEU A 7 -7.29 -2.06 11.48
CA LEU A 7 -8.55 -1.38 11.19
C LEU A 7 -8.29 0.06 10.73
N THR A 8 -7.38 0.78 11.38
CA THR A 8 -7.04 2.15 10.99
C THR A 8 -6.41 2.21 9.60
N VAL A 9 -5.46 1.32 9.28
CA VAL A 9 -4.86 1.26 7.93
C VAL A 9 -5.91 0.93 6.88
N VAL A 10 -6.78 -0.06 7.13
CA VAL A 10 -7.86 -0.42 6.21
C VAL A 10 -8.85 0.73 6.02
N LEU A 11 -9.25 1.43 7.10
CA LEU A 11 -10.13 2.60 7.00
C LEU A 11 -9.49 3.76 6.23
N CYS A 12 -8.19 4.03 6.45
CA CYS A 12 -7.45 5.04 5.70
C CYS A 12 -7.36 4.68 4.22
N LEU A 13 -7.07 3.42 3.90
CA LEU A 13 -7.02 2.91 2.53
C LEU A 13 -8.39 2.96 1.85
N MET A 14 -9.47 2.64 2.56
CA MET A 14 -10.84 2.78 2.03
C MET A 14 -11.18 4.25 1.77
N ALA A 15 -10.87 5.15 2.70
CA ALA A 15 -11.09 6.59 2.50
C ALA A 15 -10.29 7.11 1.29
N ALA A 16 -9.01 6.76 1.20
CA ALA A 16 -8.16 7.11 0.06
C ALA A 16 -8.68 6.51 -1.26
N SER A 17 -9.20 5.28 -1.24
CA SER A 17 -9.81 4.65 -2.42
C SER A 17 -11.05 5.40 -2.89
N ILE A 18 -11.90 5.83 -1.96
CA ILE A 18 -13.10 6.61 -2.28
C ILE A 18 -12.70 7.97 -2.88
N GLU A 19 -11.74 8.68 -2.28
CA GLU A 19 -11.26 9.96 -2.82
C GLU A 19 -10.61 9.81 -4.20
N ASP A 20 -9.77 8.78 -4.39
CA ASP A 20 -9.11 8.49 -5.66
C ASP A 20 -10.14 8.19 -6.76
N MET A 21 -11.18 7.42 -6.44
CA MET A 21 -12.28 7.11 -7.37
C MET A 21 -13.15 8.33 -7.71
N LEU A 22 -13.42 9.21 -6.74
CA LEU A 22 -14.32 10.35 -6.93
C LEU A 22 -13.62 11.55 -7.57
N THR A 23 -12.36 11.78 -7.23
CA THR A 23 -11.68 13.04 -7.54
C THR A 23 -10.34 12.89 -8.25
N HIS A 24 -9.82 11.66 -8.38
CA HIS A 24 -8.45 11.37 -8.85
C HIS A 24 -7.36 12.11 -8.07
N LYS A 25 -7.67 12.48 -6.83
CA LYS A 25 -6.79 13.15 -5.88
C LYS A 25 -7.05 12.53 -4.52
N VAL A 26 -6.02 12.52 -3.69
CA VAL A 26 -6.09 11.97 -2.34
C VAL A 26 -5.48 12.96 -1.40
N ALA A 27 -6.20 13.26 -0.33
CA ALA A 27 -5.80 14.26 0.63
C ALA A 27 -4.66 13.75 1.53
N ASP A 28 -3.62 14.58 1.69
CA ASP A 28 -2.41 14.20 2.43
C ASP A 28 -2.68 13.88 3.91
N PHE A 29 -3.75 14.41 4.49
CA PHE A 29 -4.12 14.15 5.89
C PHE A 29 -4.45 12.69 6.15
N ILE A 30 -4.90 11.92 5.14
CA ILE A 30 -5.15 10.49 5.28
C ILE A 30 -3.85 9.77 5.66
N TRP A 31 -2.74 10.17 5.06
CA TRP A 31 -1.42 9.61 5.33
C TRP A 31 -0.87 10.07 6.68
N TRP A 32 -1.21 11.28 7.13
CA TRP A 32 -0.87 11.75 8.48
C TRP A 32 -1.56 10.96 9.58
N ILE A 33 -2.70 10.32 9.30
CA ILE A 33 -3.38 9.41 10.23
C ILE A 33 -2.85 7.98 10.09
N CYS A 34 -2.64 7.54 8.84
CA CYS A 34 -2.22 6.18 8.53
C CYS A 34 -0.80 5.87 9.03
N ALA A 35 0.16 6.77 8.78
CA ALA A 35 1.57 6.52 9.14
C ALA A 35 1.79 6.36 10.66
N PRO A 36 1.25 7.22 11.54
CA PRO A 36 1.32 6.99 12.99
C PRO A 36 0.62 5.71 13.44
N ALA A 37 -0.49 5.33 12.79
CA ALA A 37 -1.19 4.09 13.13
C ALA A 37 -0.34 2.84 12.87
N CYS A 38 0.50 2.85 11.82
CA CYS A 38 1.48 1.80 11.57
C CYS A 38 2.56 1.73 12.67
N LEU A 39 2.98 2.88 13.22
CA LEU A 39 3.95 2.92 14.32
C LEU A 39 3.38 2.38 15.65
N LEU A 40 2.07 2.48 15.85
CA LEU A 40 1.40 1.92 17.04
C LEU A 40 1.46 0.38 17.10
N ILE A 41 1.87 -0.29 16.02
CA ILE A 41 2.06 -1.75 15.97
C ILE A 41 3.34 -2.17 16.71
N LEU A 42 4.38 -1.34 16.67
CA LEU A 42 5.71 -1.64 17.20
C LEU A 42 5.71 -2.20 18.64
N PRO A 43 4.98 -1.63 19.62
CA PRO A 43 4.96 -2.17 20.98
C PRO A 43 4.12 -3.44 21.17
N PHE A 44 3.39 -3.90 20.14
CA PHE A 44 2.43 -5.02 20.24
C PHE A 44 2.63 -6.10 19.17
N SER A 45 3.71 -6.03 18.40
CA SER A 45 4.10 -7.12 17.52
C SER A 45 4.48 -8.34 18.35
N GLN A 46 4.12 -9.54 17.88
CA GLN A 46 4.39 -10.80 18.61
C GLN A 46 5.89 -10.99 18.86
N THR A 47 6.70 -10.50 17.92
CA THR A 47 8.15 -10.36 18.04
C THR A 47 8.50 -8.89 17.96
N PRO A 48 9.27 -8.33 18.91
CA PRO A 48 9.72 -6.95 18.80
C PRO A 48 10.54 -6.79 17.51
N PRO A 49 10.28 -5.73 16.72
CA PRO A 49 10.96 -5.54 15.45
C PRO A 49 12.46 -5.36 15.69
N GLY A 50 13.26 -6.15 14.98
CA GLY A 50 14.70 -6.09 15.02
C GLY A 50 15.25 -4.93 14.20
N PHE A 51 16.55 -4.69 14.35
CA PHE A 51 17.27 -3.67 13.55
C PHE A 51 17.03 -3.83 12.03
N TRP A 52 16.98 -5.07 11.55
CA TRP A 52 16.74 -5.38 10.14
C TRP A 52 15.34 -5.00 9.67
N ASP A 53 14.30 -5.17 10.50
CA ASP A 53 12.92 -4.78 10.13
C ASP A 53 12.80 -3.27 9.94
N PHE A 54 13.47 -2.48 10.78
CA PHE A 54 13.55 -1.03 10.60
C PHE A 54 14.29 -0.64 9.32
N PHE A 55 15.39 -1.32 9.02
CA PHE A 55 16.15 -1.08 7.79
C PHE A 55 15.33 -1.42 6.55
N GLU A 56 14.66 -2.58 6.53
CA GLU A 56 13.77 -3.00 5.45
C GLU A 56 12.61 -2.02 5.25
N CYS A 57 11.99 -1.56 6.34
CA CYS A 57 10.91 -0.57 6.30
C CYS A 57 11.39 0.76 5.71
N LEU A 58 12.51 1.29 6.20
CA LEU A 58 13.08 2.53 5.69
C LEU A 58 13.49 2.40 4.23
N PHE A 59 14.08 1.26 3.86
CA PHE A 59 14.45 0.97 2.48
C PHE A 59 13.22 0.92 1.58
N ALA A 60 12.16 0.21 1.97
CA ALA A 60 10.91 0.13 1.22
C ALA A 60 10.30 1.52 1.01
N ILE A 61 10.17 2.32 2.08
CA ILE A 61 9.64 3.69 2.03
C ILE A 61 10.51 4.58 1.13
N PHE A 62 11.83 4.50 1.26
CA PHE A 62 12.75 5.27 0.41
C PHE A 62 12.52 4.97 -1.08
N ILE A 63 12.41 3.69 -1.44
CA ILE A 63 12.13 3.26 -2.80
C ILE A 63 10.77 3.76 -3.27
N GLN A 64 9.72 3.67 -2.44
CA GLN A 64 8.39 4.18 -2.81
C GLN A 64 8.46 5.69 -3.10
N GLU A 65 8.95 6.47 -2.14
CA GLU A 65 8.86 7.93 -2.15
C GLU A 65 9.82 8.61 -3.15
N HIS A 66 10.92 7.98 -3.54
CA HIS A 66 11.93 8.59 -4.43
C HIS A 66 11.96 7.99 -5.84
N ILE A 67 11.66 6.70 -5.96
CA ILE A 67 11.74 5.98 -7.23
C ILE A 67 10.35 5.72 -7.78
N MET A 68 9.49 5.06 -7.00
CA MET A 68 8.22 4.56 -7.49
C MET A 68 7.15 5.65 -7.64
N CYS A 69 7.23 6.73 -6.87
CA CYS A 69 6.38 7.91 -7.01
C CYS A 69 6.40 8.52 -8.42
N ARG A 70 7.46 8.27 -9.21
CA ARG A 70 7.58 8.72 -10.61
C ARG A 70 6.76 7.87 -11.58
N PHE A 71 6.41 6.65 -11.21
CA PHE A 71 5.70 5.70 -12.07
C PHE A 71 4.18 5.79 -11.90
N TYR A 72 3.70 5.84 -10.66
CA TYR A 72 2.26 5.84 -10.36
C TYR A 72 1.77 7.14 -9.68
N GLY A 73 2.66 7.98 -9.14
CA GLY A 73 2.32 9.22 -8.43
C GLY A 73 2.57 9.18 -6.92
N ARG A 74 2.44 10.34 -6.26
CA ARG A 74 2.72 10.47 -4.82
C ARG A 74 1.69 9.81 -3.91
N ALA A 75 0.40 9.90 -4.24
CA ALA A 75 -0.65 9.33 -3.39
C ALA A 75 -0.50 7.81 -3.26
N ASP A 76 -0.29 7.12 -4.38
CA ASP A 76 -0.04 5.67 -4.40
C ASP A 76 1.28 5.31 -3.68
N SER A 77 2.29 6.16 -3.77
CA SER A 77 3.55 5.99 -3.02
C SER A 77 3.29 5.99 -1.52
N HIS A 78 2.52 6.97 -1.03
CA HIS A 78 2.16 7.04 0.39
C HIS A 78 1.34 5.83 0.84
N ALA A 79 0.42 5.35 -0.02
CA ALA A 79 -0.34 4.13 0.24
C ALA A 79 0.59 2.93 0.41
N PHE A 80 1.52 2.71 -0.52
CA PHE A 80 2.50 1.63 -0.42
C PHE A 80 3.46 1.79 0.75
N SER A 81 3.91 3.01 1.07
CA SER A 81 4.75 3.29 2.23
C SER A 81 4.05 2.91 3.54
N CYS A 82 2.77 3.24 3.69
CA CYS A 82 1.99 2.85 4.86
C CYS A 82 1.79 1.34 4.94
N CYS A 83 1.50 0.69 3.81
CA CYS A 83 1.35 -0.77 3.72
C CYS A 83 2.66 -1.48 4.06
N ALA A 84 3.80 -0.99 3.55
CA ALA A 84 5.13 -1.51 3.84
C ALA A 84 5.41 -1.47 5.35
N ALA A 85 5.16 -0.32 5.99
CA ALA A 85 5.35 -0.16 7.43
C ALA A 85 4.50 -1.16 8.23
N PHE A 86 3.23 -1.34 7.84
CA PHE A 86 2.36 -2.32 8.48
C PHE A 86 2.91 -3.74 8.30
N LEU A 87 3.13 -4.17 7.06
CA LEU A 87 3.50 -5.54 6.70
C LEU A 87 4.86 -5.94 7.30
N ILE A 88 5.84 -5.05 7.26
CA ILE A 88 7.19 -5.31 7.76
C ILE A 88 7.17 -5.40 9.29
N PHE A 89 6.56 -4.43 9.99
CA PHE A 89 6.49 -4.47 11.45
C PHE A 89 5.53 -5.55 11.99
N PHE A 90 4.67 -6.10 11.14
CA PHE A 90 3.89 -7.29 11.47
C PHE A 90 4.70 -8.60 11.32
N GLY A 91 5.87 -8.56 10.68
CA GLY A 91 6.78 -9.72 10.57
C GLY A 91 6.76 -10.43 9.22
N THR A 92 6.17 -9.82 8.18
CA THR A 92 6.23 -10.38 6.80
C THR A 92 7.49 -9.98 6.04
N GLY A 93 8.26 -9.03 6.58
CA GLY A 93 9.46 -8.47 5.96
C GLY A 93 9.20 -7.80 4.61
N LEU A 94 10.27 -7.50 3.89
CA LEU A 94 10.21 -6.90 2.55
C LEU A 94 9.48 -7.80 1.54
N GLU A 95 9.55 -9.13 1.73
CA GLU A 95 8.87 -10.10 0.86
C GLU A 95 7.35 -9.90 0.86
N GLY A 96 6.75 -9.70 2.03
CA GLY A 96 5.33 -9.40 2.15
C GLY A 96 4.93 -8.12 1.43
N HIS A 97 5.75 -7.07 1.53
CA HIS A 97 5.53 -5.81 0.80
C HIS A 97 5.66 -5.97 -0.72
N ILE A 98 6.66 -6.71 -1.20
CA ILE A 98 6.82 -6.98 -2.64
C ILE A 98 5.62 -7.77 -3.16
N LEU A 99 5.16 -8.77 -2.43
CA LEU A 99 4.00 -9.58 -2.80
C LEU A 99 2.72 -8.72 -2.85
N HIS A 100 2.55 -7.79 -1.90
CA HIS A 100 1.49 -6.79 -1.92
C HIS A 100 1.52 -5.91 -3.17
N MET A 101 2.70 -5.40 -3.55
CA MET A 101 2.87 -4.62 -4.78
C MET A 101 2.52 -5.44 -6.02
N ILE A 102 2.96 -6.68 -6.09
CA ILE A 102 2.66 -7.59 -7.22
C ILE A 102 1.15 -7.81 -7.35
N PHE A 103 0.46 -8.11 -6.24
CA PHE A 103 -1.00 -8.27 -6.26
C PHE A 103 -1.71 -7.00 -6.69
N SER A 104 -1.27 -5.83 -6.21
CA SER A 104 -1.84 -4.53 -6.61
C SER A 104 -1.74 -4.33 -8.13
N LEU A 105 -0.56 -4.60 -8.69
CA LEU A 105 -0.32 -4.50 -10.14
C LEU A 105 -1.12 -5.53 -10.94
N ILE A 106 -1.26 -6.76 -10.46
CA ILE A 106 -2.08 -7.79 -11.11
C ILE A 106 -3.54 -7.34 -11.16
N PHE A 107 -4.10 -6.87 -10.03
CA PHE A 107 -5.50 -6.42 -10.01
C PHE A 107 -5.75 -5.25 -10.94
N LEU A 108 -4.85 -4.26 -10.93
CA LEU A 108 -4.91 -3.15 -11.88
C LEU A 108 -4.86 -3.70 -13.31
N SER A 109 -3.86 -4.51 -13.64
CA SER A 109 -3.65 -5.04 -15.00
C SER A 109 -4.83 -5.86 -15.51
N VAL A 110 -5.41 -6.72 -14.68
CA VAL A 110 -6.62 -7.50 -15.03
C VAL A 110 -7.78 -6.57 -15.32
N HIS A 111 -8.00 -5.55 -14.48
CA HIS A 111 -9.04 -4.55 -14.73
C HIS A 111 -8.80 -3.77 -16.03
N GLN A 112 -7.56 -3.35 -16.29
CA GLN A 112 -7.21 -2.65 -17.54
C GLN A 112 -7.45 -3.53 -18.77
N LEU A 113 -7.15 -4.82 -18.69
CA LEU A 113 -7.36 -5.78 -19.77
C LEU A 113 -8.85 -5.96 -20.06
N ILE A 114 -9.68 -6.16 -19.03
CA ILE A 114 -11.13 -6.32 -19.16
C ILE A 114 -11.78 -5.06 -19.75
N ARG A 115 -11.28 -3.88 -19.38
CA ARG A 115 -11.80 -2.59 -19.87
C ARG A 115 -11.20 -2.16 -21.20
N HIS A 116 -10.33 -2.98 -21.81
CA HIS A 116 -9.58 -2.66 -23.03
C HIS A 116 -8.87 -1.30 -22.95
N ASN A 117 -8.39 -0.92 -21.78
CA ASN A 117 -7.82 0.40 -21.51
C ASN A 117 -6.30 0.45 -21.71
N ILE A 118 -5.74 -0.52 -22.43
CA ILE A 118 -4.31 -0.61 -22.74
C ILE A 118 -4.09 -0.14 -24.18
N GLY A 119 -3.42 0.99 -24.33
CA GLY A 119 -3.08 1.58 -25.62
C GLY A 119 -1.73 1.13 -26.18
N ASN A 120 -1.36 1.72 -27.31
CA ASN A 120 -0.09 1.41 -27.96
C ASN A 120 1.11 1.73 -27.05
N ARG A 121 2.08 0.81 -27.00
CA ARG A 121 3.28 0.86 -26.12
C ARG A 121 2.98 0.68 -24.62
N GLY A 122 1.86 0.06 -24.25
CA GLY A 122 1.54 -0.29 -22.87
C GLY A 122 1.11 0.89 -21.99
N LYS A 123 0.82 2.04 -22.59
CA LYS A 123 0.26 3.20 -21.88
C LYS A 123 -1.25 3.03 -21.74
N LEU A 124 -1.82 3.54 -20.64
CA LEU A 124 -3.26 3.55 -20.46
C LEU A 124 -3.92 4.54 -21.44
N ILE A 125 -5.10 4.18 -21.95
CA ILE A 125 -5.90 5.06 -22.83
C ILE A 125 -6.55 6.17 -21.98
N SER A 126 -7.05 5.82 -20.78
CA SER A 126 -7.56 6.74 -19.78
C SER A 126 -6.91 6.50 -18.40
N PRO A 127 -6.73 7.56 -17.58
CA PRO A 127 -6.22 7.39 -16.22
C PRO A 127 -7.23 6.60 -15.36
N VAL A 128 -6.71 5.75 -14.47
CA VAL A 128 -7.52 4.90 -13.57
C VAL A 128 -6.97 5.02 -12.16
N PRO A 129 -7.84 5.17 -11.14
CA PRO A 129 -7.43 5.22 -9.73
C PRO A 129 -6.74 3.92 -9.33
N PHE A 130 -5.56 3.99 -8.73
CA PHE A 130 -4.78 2.81 -8.38
C PHE A 130 -5.02 2.34 -6.93
N ILE A 131 -5.32 3.27 -6.02
CA ILE A 131 -5.49 2.98 -4.58
C ILE A 131 -6.55 1.90 -4.28
N PRO A 132 -7.69 1.80 -4.99
CA PRO A 132 -8.64 0.70 -4.77
C PRO A 132 -7.99 -0.67 -4.90
N TYR A 133 -7.08 -0.84 -5.86
CA TYR A 133 -6.38 -2.10 -6.08
C TYR A 133 -5.29 -2.35 -5.04
N ILE A 134 -4.59 -1.28 -4.61
CA ILE A 134 -3.65 -1.33 -3.48
C ILE A 134 -4.36 -1.80 -2.20
N SER A 135 -5.56 -1.29 -1.97
CA SER A 135 -6.37 -1.60 -0.78
C SER A 135 -6.86 -3.05 -0.78
N ILE A 136 -7.39 -3.53 -1.90
CA ILE A 136 -7.81 -4.94 -2.04
C ILE A 136 -6.61 -5.88 -1.88
N ALA A 137 -5.48 -5.56 -2.53
CA ALA A 137 -4.26 -6.33 -2.41
C ALA A 137 -3.72 -6.35 -0.98
N PHE A 138 -3.84 -5.26 -0.23
CA PHE A 138 -3.38 -5.18 1.16
C PHE A 138 -4.15 -6.16 2.04
N VAL A 139 -5.48 -6.14 1.93
CA VAL A 139 -6.36 -7.07 2.66
C VAL A 139 -6.00 -8.51 2.33
N ILE A 140 -5.83 -8.84 1.04
CA ILE A 140 -5.47 -10.18 0.60
C ILE A 140 -4.10 -10.58 1.16
N THR A 141 -3.10 -9.70 1.06
CA THR A 141 -1.73 -9.97 1.54
C THR A 141 -1.73 -10.26 3.03
N VAL A 142 -2.44 -9.44 3.81
CA VAL A 142 -2.62 -9.66 5.25
C VAL A 142 -3.20 -11.05 5.48
N PHE A 143 -4.34 -11.42 4.87
CA PHE A 143 -4.93 -12.73 5.10
C PHE A 143 -4.13 -13.93 4.55
N THR A 144 -3.29 -13.74 3.53
CA THR A 144 -2.49 -14.83 2.97
C THR A 144 -1.17 -15.06 3.70
N VAL A 145 -0.53 -14.00 4.19
CA VAL A 145 0.82 -14.04 4.75
C VAL A 145 0.78 -14.05 6.28
N ILE A 146 -0.19 -13.38 6.88
CA ILE A 146 -0.38 -13.33 8.33
C ILE A 146 -1.30 -14.49 8.73
N ARG A 147 -0.72 -15.56 9.26
CA ARG A 147 -1.43 -16.69 9.90
C ARG A 147 -1.28 -16.66 11.41
#